data_AF-A0A4Z1HGH7-F1
#
_entry.id   AF-A0A4Z1HGH7-F1
#
_cell.length_a   1.000
_cell.length_b   1.000
_cell.length_c   1.000
_cell.angle_alpha   90.00
_cell.angle_beta   90.00
_cell.angle_gamma   90.00
#
_symmetry.space_group_name_H-M   'P 1'
#
loop_
_entity.id
_entity.type
_entity.pdbx_description
1 polymer ?
#
loop_
_entity_poly.entity_id
_entity_poly.type
_entity_poly.pdbx_seq_one_letter_code
_entity_poly.pdbx_strand_id
1 'polypeptide(L)'
;MSYLKSPWIEICSNEHASCSAAPTNPPFFPTTLIDVGATIDSPVTLINTCEVSGLLGKGSPYATLSHCWGKVNVIRTLKSNFAQHQRGIYLKNLPKTFQDAIRIVRALEVQYLWIDTLCIIQDDTDDWDKESVCMAGIYSNSYVNLAATGAPDSRSGCLIPRTVNVSVDKLVDTKSFLVHGSIHSSGPQTFIRPSFESIHHRYSTRNSLIRGLTDDKIAPLLTRAWVFQERQLAPRTVHFHSSEMIMECKSGLRCECTGLEERHKILTRKSFTPSKTVDHEELLLLWYEIVDEYSTR
;
A
#
# COMPACT_ATOMS: atom_id res chain seq x y z
N MET A 1 -1.31 -4.63 -16.85
CA MET A 1 -0.20 -5.08 -15.99
C MET A 1 1.14 -4.42 -16.32
N SER A 2 1.32 -3.76 -17.47
CA SER A 2 2.54 -2.98 -17.79
C SER A 2 2.87 -1.89 -16.76
N TYR A 3 1.86 -1.30 -16.09
CA TYR A 3 2.06 -0.28 -15.05
C TYR A 3 2.60 -0.81 -13.71
N LEU A 4 2.56 -2.13 -13.43
CA LEU A 4 3.14 -2.68 -12.19
C LEU A 4 4.67 -2.84 -12.30
N LYS A 5 5.19 -2.96 -13.52
CA LYS A 5 6.61 -2.73 -13.83
C LYS A 5 6.90 -1.24 -14.12
N SER A 6 6.10 -0.34 -13.53
CA SER A 6 6.45 1.07 -13.53
C SER A 6 7.75 1.22 -12.72
N PRO A 7 8.74 2.00 -13.22
CA PRO A 7 10.02 2.15 -12.56
C PRO A 7 9.92 2.87 -11.20
N TRP A 8 8.72 3.27 -10.74
CA TRP A 8 8.56 4.03 -9.51
C TRP A 8 9.13 3.34 -8.26
N ILE A 9 8.89 2.03 -8.10
CA ILE A 9 9.40 1.28 -6.93
C ILE A 9 10.92 1.15 -7.01
N GLU A 10 11.45 0.83 -8.19
CA GLU A 10 12.89 0.67 -8.43
C GLU A 10 13.65 1.99 -8.28
N ILE A 11 13.16 3.08 -8.86
CA ILE A 11 13.70 4.43 -8.67
C ILE A 11 13.69 4.78 -7.17
N CYS A 12 12.58 4.51 -6.47
CA CYS A 12 12.50 4.77 -5.05
C CYS A 12 13.50 3.92 -4.23
N SER A 13 13.68 2.64 -4.56
CA SER A 13 14.63 1.77 -3.85
C SER A 13 16.09 2.11 -4.13
N ASN A 14 16.40 2.62 -5.32
CA ASN A 14 17.77 2.80 -5.78
C ASN A 14 18.27 4.25 -5.61
N GLU A 15 17.38 5.24 -5.70
CA GLU A 15 17.75 6.66 -5.75
C GLU A 15 17.33 7.45 -4.51
N HIS A 16 16.32 7.02 -3.75
CA HIS A 16 15.84 7.77 -2.59
C HIS A 16 16.49 7.30 -1.28
N ALA A 17 17.53 7.99 -0.83
CA ALA A 17 18.24 7.68 0.42
C ALA A 17 17.32 7.57 1.65
N SER A 18 16.25 8.38 1.72
CA SER A 18 15.25 8.35 2.81
C SER A 18 14.33 7.12 2.77
N CYS A 19 14.22 6.45 1.62
CA CYS A 19 13.40 5.26 1.41
C CYS A 19 14.23 3.97 1.47
N SER A 20 15.55 4.08 1.35
CA SER A 20 16.48 2.96 1.42
C SER A 20 17.10 2.94 2.80
N ALA A 21 16.30 2.50 3.78
CA ALA A 21 16.79 2.33 5.14
C ALA A 21 17.99 1.37 5.13
N ALA A 22 19.03 1.67 5.91
CA ALA A 22 20.13 0.74 6.10
C ALA A 22 19.55 -0.56 6.67
N PRO A 23 19.69 -1.71 5.98
CA PRO A 23 19.11 -2.96 6.45
C PRO A 23 19.69 -3.26 7.83
N THR A 24 18.82 -3.58 8.79
CA THR A 24 19.26 -4.01 10.12
C THR A 24 20.18 -5.23 9.98
N ASN A 25 21.09 -5.38 10.93
CA ASN A 25 21.94 -6.57 11.02
C ASN A 25 21.78 -7.21 12.40
N PRO A 26 21.05 -8.33 12.52
CA PRO A 26 20.42 -9.12 11.44
C PRO A 26 19.20 -8.40 10.80
N PRO A 27 18.80 -8.79 9.56
CA PRO A 27 17.60 -8.26 8.93
C PRO A 27 16.35 -8.54 9.76
N PHE A 28 15.45 -7.55 9.87
CA PHE A 28 14.18 -7.70 10.56
C PHE A 28 13.15 -8.44 9.70
N PHE A 29 12.48 -9.42 10.29
CA PHE A 29 11.32 -10.09 9.72
C PHE A 29 10.21 -10.20 10.76
N PRO A 30 8.92 -10.11 10.37
CA PRO A 30 7.81 -10.46 11.24
C PRO A 30 7.89 -11.95 11.64
N THR A 31 7.20 -12.37 12.71
CA THR A 31 7.24 -13.78 13.17
C THR A 31 6.74 -14.74 12.09
N THR A 32 5.73 -14.32 11.32
CA THR A 32 5.22 -15.10 10.20
C THR A 32 5.11 -14.28 8.92
N LEU A 33 5.26 -14.97 7.78
CA LEU A 33 5.07 -14.41 6.45
C LEU A 33 4.26 -15.39 5.61
N ILE A 34 3.62 -14.89 4.56
CA ILE A 34 3.00 -15.69 3.52
C ILE A 34 4.04 -15.84 2.40
N ASP A 35 4.50 -17.06 2.14
CA ASP A 35 5.19 -17.37 0.89
C ASP A 35 4.15 -17.42 -0.23
N VAL A 36 4.26 -16.50 -1.18
CA VAL A 36 3.31 -16.42 -2.29
C VAL A 36 3.55 -17.47 -3.36
N GLY A 37 4.65 -18.23 -3.32
CA GLY A 37 4.99 -19.25 -4.31
C GLY A 37 5.33 -18.69 -5.69
N ALA A 38 6.02 -19.50 -6.50
CA ALA A 38 6.61 -19.06 -7.76
C ALA A 38 5.61 -18.97 -8.94
N THR A 39 4.47 -19.67 -8.90
CA THR A 39 3.55 -19.78 -10.05
C THR A 39 2.15 -19.29 -9.72
N ILE A 40 1.36 -18.95 -10.75
CA ILE A 40 0.02 -18.39 -10.58
C ILE A 40 -0.94 -19.34 -9.84
N ASP A 41 -0.79 -20.64 -10.02
CA ASP A 41 -1.64 -21.69 -9.46
C ASP A 41 -1.10 -22.27 -8.15
N SER A 42 0.13 -21.92 -7.76
CA SER A 42 0.72 -22.35 -6.49
C SER A 42 -0.16 -21.89 -5.32
N PRO A 43 -0.48 -22.77 -4.35
CA PRO A 43 -1.05 -22.33 -3.09
C PRO A 43 -0.07 -21.41 -2.37
N VAL A 44 -0.58 -20.54 -1.53
CA VAL A 44 0.25 -19.73 -0.62
C VAL A 44 0.38 -20.43 0.71
N THR A 45 1.53 -20.35 1.36
CA THR A 45 1.79 -21.02 2.64
C THR A 45 2.20 -20.02 3.69
N LEU A 46 1.65 -20.15 4.90
CA LEU A 46 2.13 -19.40 6.05
C LEU A 46 3.44 -20.03 6.56
N ILE A 47 4.49 -19.24 6.75
CA ILE A 47 5.79 -19.69 7.23
C ILE A 47 6.16 -18.97 8.51
N ASN A 48 6.85 -19.66 9.43
CA ASN A 48 7.47 -19.04 10.58
C ASN A 48 8.90 -18.62 10.21
N THR A 49 9.24 -17.35 10.37
CA THR A 49 10.52 -16.80 9.89
C THR A 49 11.72 -17.26 10.72
N CYS A 50 11.51 -17.65 11.98
CA CYS A 50 12.56 -18.25 12.81
C CYS A 50 12.95 -19.64 12.30
N GLU A 51 11.98 -20.44 11.85
CA GLU A 51 12.19 -21.81 11.34
C GLU A 51 12.96 -21.82 10.01
N VAL A 52 12.85 -20.76 9.22
CA VAL A 52 13.53 -20.61 7.92
C VAL A 52 14.61 -19.52 7.92
N SER A 53 15.10 -19.14 9.11
CA SER A 53 16.05 -18.04 9.27
C SER A 53 17.36 -18.22 8.49
N GLY A 54 17.76 -19.47 8.19
CA GLY A 54 18.91 -19.77 7.32
C GLY A 54 18.66 -19.58 5.82
N LEU A 55 17.40 -19.45 5.40
CA LEU A 55 16.99 -19.19 4.00
C LEU A 55 16.60 -17.73 3.78
N LEU A 56 16.21 -17.02 4.84
CA LEU A 56 15.87 -15.60 4.80
C LEU A 56 17.12 -14.75 4.98
N GLY A 57 17.31 -13.76 4.10
CA GLY A 57 18.43 -12.83 4.21
C GLY A 57 18.09 -11.46 3.64
N LYS A 58 19.11 -10.61 3.48
CA LYS A 58 18.95 -9.27 2.90
C LYS A 58 18.33 -9.28 1.49
N GLY A 59 18.45 -10.41 0.77
CA GLY A 59 17.85 -10.63 -0.55
C GLY A 59 16.41 -11.18 -0.52
N SER A 60 15.76 -11.25 0.65
CA SER A 60 14.42 -11.81 0.82
C SER A 60 13.40 -10.71 1.14
N PRO A 61 13.11 -9.77 0.23
CA PRO A 61 12.14 -8.71 0.48
C PRO A 61 10.74 -9.30 0.73
N TYR A 62 9.96 -8.60 1.54
CA TYR A 62 8.54 -8.87 1.71
C TYR A 62 7.71 -7.61 1.46
N ALA A 63 6.50 -7.82 0.97
CA ALA A 63 5.49 -6.77 0.87
C ALA A 63 4.53 -6.81 2.08
N THR A 64 3.84 -5.71 2.33
CA THR A 64 2.72 -5.64 3.28
C THR A 64 1.42 -5.28 2.55
N LEU A 65 0.27 -5.57 3.17
CA LEU A 65 -1.05 -5.20 2.63
C LEU A 65 -1.88 -4.43 3.66
N SER A 66 -2.09 -3.14 3.41
CA SER A 66 -3.13 -2.35 4.08
C SER A 66 -4.50 -2.60 3.44
N HIS A 67 -5.46 -3.09 4.21
CA HIS A 67 -6.81 -3.36 3.70
C HIS A 67 -7.92 -3.16 4.75
N CYS A 68 -9.14 -2.90 4.26
CA CYS A 68 -10.33 -2.89 5.10
C CYS A 68 -10.81 -4.32 5.33
N TRP A 69 -10.87 -4.74 6.60
CA TRP A 69 -11.44 -6.04 6.94
C TRP A 69 -12.94 -6.12 6.58
N GLY A 70 -13.66 -4.98 6.67
CA GLY A 70 -15.10 -4.91 6.43
C GLY A 70 -15.94 -5.60 7.53
N LYS A 71 -17.25 -5.75 7.28
CA LYS A 71 -18.21 -6.40 8.19
C LYS A 71 -18.38 -7.91 7.95
N VAL A 72 -17.62 -8.47 7.01
CA VAL A 72 -17.73 -9.88 6.59
C VAL A 72 -16.68 -10.71 7.32
N ASN A 73 -16.96 -11.99 7.51
CA ASN A 73 -16.00 -12.93 8.09
C ASN A 73 -14.83 -13.15 7.11
N VAL A 74 -13.76 -12.37 7.27
CA VAL A 74 -12.52 -12.48 6.50
C VAL A 74 -11.78 -13.74 6.95
N ILE A 75 -11.10 -14.43 6.02
CA ILE A 75 -10.20 -15.52 6.39
C ILE A 75 -9.17 -15.02 7.40
N ARG A 76 -9.03 -15.75 8.51
CA ARG A 76 -8.16 -15.38 9.63
C ARG A 76 -7.41 -16.60 10.13
N THR A 77 -6.18 -16.38 10.56
CA THR A 77 -5.41 -17.41 11.26
C THR A 77 -5.85 -17.48 12.71
N LEU A 78 -6.17 -18.69 13.15
CA LEU A 78 -6.56 -19.08 14.50
C LEU A 78 -5.65 -20.23 14.93
N LYS A 79 -5.50 -20.48 16.25
CA LYS A 79 -4.72 -21.63 16.75
C LYS A 79 -5.13 -22.94 16.09
N SER A 80 -6.44 -23.12 15.87
CA SER A 80 -7.03 -24.33 15.29
C SER A 80 -6.72 -24.54 13.80
N ASN A 81 -6.49 -23.47 13.03
CA ASN A 81 -6.26 -23.54 11.57
C ASN A 81 -4.84 -23.16 11.15
N PHE A 82 -3.97 -22.75 12.09
CA PHE A 82 -2.57 -22.38 11.83
C PHE A 82 -1.81 -23.45 11.03
N ALA A 83 -1.84 -24.70 11.50
CA ALA A 83 -1.17 -25.81 10.81
C ALA A 83 -1.75 -26.09 9.41
N GLN A 84 -3.04 -25.78 9.18
CA GLN A 84 -3.63 -25.87 7.84
C GLN A 84 -3.11 -24.75 6.93
N HIS A 85 -2.99 -23.53 7.43
CA HIS A 85 -2.43 -22.40 6.68
C HIS A 85 -0.95 -22.62 6.32
N GLN A 86 -0.19 -23.32 7.17
CA GLN A 86 1.19 -23.74 6.86
C GLN A 86 1.26 -24.78 5.72
N ARG A 87 0.26 -25.66 5.60
CA ARG A 87 0.16 -26.64 4.50
C ARG A 87 -0.28 -26.02 3.17
N GLY A 88 -0.88 -24.84 3.23
CA GLY A 88 -1.18 -24.02 2.06
C GLY A 88 -2.66 -23.70 1.86
N ILE A 89 -2.90 -22.56 1.24
CA ILE A 89 -4.22 -22.02 0.91
C ILE A 89 -4.23 -21.70 -0.58
N TYR A 90 -5.15 -22.31 -1.33
CA TYR A 90 -5.32 -21.96 -2.73
C TYR A 90 -5.93 -20.56 -2.89
N LEU A 91 -5.44 -19.80 -3.87
CA LEU A 91 -5.89 -18.42 -4.13
C LEU A 91 -7.41 -18.30 -4.27
N LYS A 92 -8.06 -19.27 -4.91
CA LYS A 92 -9.52 -19.28 -5.07
C LYS A 92 -10.31 -19.26 -3.74
N ASN A 93 -9.68 -19.68 -2.64
CA ASN A 93 -10.27 -19.70 -1.30
C ASN A 93 -9.97 -18.41 -0.52
N LEU A 94 -9.17 -17.49 -1.09
CA LEU A 94 -8.85 -16.21 -0.48
C LEU A 94 -9.81 -15.12 -0.98
N PRO A 95 -10.09 -14.09 -0.17
CA PRO A 95 -10.81 -12.91 -0.62
C PRO A 95 -10.13 -12.24 -1.82
N LYS A 96 -10.92 -11.59 -2.67
CA LYS A 96 -10.43 -10.97 -3.93
C LYS A 96 -9.28 -9.99 -3.71
N THR A 97 -9.32 -9.19 -2.64
CA THR A 97 -8.24 -8.25 -2.27
C THR A 97 -6.93 -8.99 -2.01
N PHE A 98 -6.98 -10.15 -1.34
CA PHE A 98 -5.78 -10.95 -1.06
C PHE A 98 -5.26 -11.62 -2.32
N GLN A 99 -6.16 -12.14 -3.16
CA GLN A 99 -5.77 -12.70 -4.45
C GLN A 99 -5.08 -11.67 -5.34
N ASP A 100 -5.61 -10.45 -5.41
CA ASP A 100 -5.01 -9.39 -6.20
C ASP A 100 -3.66 -8.96 -5.63
N ALA A 101 -3.56 -8.80 -4.29
CA ALA A 101 -2.29 -8.52 -3.62
C ALA A 101 -1.23 -9.60 -3.94
N ILE A 102 -1.58 -10.88 -3.85
CA ILE A 102 -0.67 -11.99 -4.21
C ILE A 102 -0.23 -11.90 -5.67
N ARG A 103 -1.16 -11.61 -6.60
CA ARG A 103 -0.81 -11.44 -8.02
C ARG A 103 0.13 -10.25 -8.24
N ILE A 104 -0.08 -9.15 -7.54
CA ILE A 104 0.77 -7.96 -7.58
C ILE A 104 2.17 -8.30 -7.03
N VAL A 105 2.25 -8.92 -5.86
CA VAL A 105 3.51 -9.33 -5.22
C VAL A 105 4.32 -10.25 -6.13
N ARG A 106 3.69 -11.27 -6.72
CA ARG A 106 4.34 -12.15 -7.73
C ARG A 106 4.82 -11.38 -8.95
N ALA A 107 4.03 -10.42 -9.45
CA ALA A 107 4.40 -9.59 -10.61
C ALA A 107 5.53 -8.60 -10.31
N LEU A 108 5.72 -8.23 -9.04
CA LEU A 108 6.85 -7.45 -8.54
C LEU A 108 8.08 -8.31 -8.24
N GLU A 109 8.01 -9.62 -8.49
CA GLU A 109 9.11 -10.56 -8.25
C GLU A 109 9.53 -10.60 -6.76
N VAL A 110 8.57 -10.35 -5.86
CA VAL A 110 8.70 -10.47 -4.40
C VAL A 110 8.07 -11.78 -3.95
N GLN A 111 8.75 -12.53 -3.08
CA GLN A 111 8.29 -13.86 -2.65
C GLN A 111 7.40 -13.85 -1.40
N TYR A 112 7.53 -12.84 -0.55
CA TYR A 112 6.87 -12.83 0.75
C TYR A 112 5.85 -11.70 0.87
N LEU A 113 4.74 -11.97 1.53
CA LEU A 113 3.68 -11.01 1.81
C LEU A 113 3.27 -11.13 3.28
N TRP A 114 3.05 -9.99 3.93
CA TRP A 114 2.49 -9.92 5.27
C TRP A 114 1.08 -9.31 5.22
N ILE A 115 0.12 -9.99 5.84
CA ILE A 115 -1.27 -9.54 6.00
C ILE A 115 -1.67 -9.83 7.45
N ASP A 116 -2.00 -8.80 8.22
CA ASP A 116 -2.38 -8.88 9.64
C ASP A 116 -3.32 -10.05 9.97
N THR A 117 -4.41 -10.23 9.22
CA THR A 117 -5.41 -11.28 9.45
C THR A 117 -4.86 -12.71 9.30
N LEU A 118 -3.79 -12.90 8.54
CA LEU A 118 -3.19 -14.22 8.26
C LEU A 118 -1.87 -14.43 9.01
N CYS A 119 -1.11 -13.37 9.24
CA CYS A 119 0.21 -13.42 9.87
C CYS A 119 0.17 -13.27 11.40
N ILE A 120 -0.99 -12.93 11.97
CA ILE A 120 -1.21 -12.87 13.42
C ILE A 120 -2.28 -13.91 13.78
N ILE A 121 -2.06 -14.68 14.83
CA ILE A 121 -3.02 -15.62 15.38
C ILE A 121 -4.10 -14.83 16.16
N GLN A 122 -5.27 -14.69 15.56
CA GLN A 122 -6.30 -13.72 15.99
C GLN A 122 -7.00 -14.09 17.31
N ASP A 123 -6.95 -15.36 17.71
CA ASP A 123 -7.46 -15.87 18.98
C ASP A 123 -6.35 -16.13 20.02
N ASP A 124 -5.17 -15.52 19.83
CA ASP A 124 -4.06 -15.57 20.77
C ASP A 124 -3.64 -14.17 21.22
N THR A 125 -3.97 -13.81 22.47
CA THR A 125 -3.62 -12.50 23.03
C THR A 125 -2.11 -12.28 23.09
N ASP A 126 -1.35 -13.33 23.42
CA ASP A 126 0.11 -13.23 23.53
C ASP A 126 0.79 -13.02 22.17
N ASP A 127 0.21 -13.58 21.11
CA ASP A 127 0.69 -13.38 19.73
C ASP A 127 0.32 -11.98 19.24
N TRP A 128 -0.91 -11.53 19.51
CA TRP A 128 -1.36 -10.19 19.20
C TRP A 128 -0.52 -9.11 19.88
N ASP A 129 -0.20 -9.27 21.17
CA ASP A 129 0.64 -8.33 21.92
C ASP A 129 2.06 -8.25 21.33
N LYS A 130 2.64 -9.38 20.91
CA LYS A 130 3.96 -9.40 20.27
C LYS A 130 3.95 -8.70 18.91
N GLU A 131 2.99 -9.05 18.06
CA GLU A 131 2.93 -8.55 16.67
C GLU A 131 2.50 -7.08 16.61
N SER A 132 1.55 -6.65 17.45
CA SER A 132 1.07 -5.27 17.50
C SER A 132 2.18 -4.27 17.85
N VAL A 133 3.05 -4.62 18.80
CA VAL A 133 4.24 -3.80 19.16
C VAL A 133 5.25 -3.76 18.01
N CYS A 134 5.32 -4.82 17.20
CA CYS A 134 6.23 -4.92 16.07
C CYS A 134 5.73 -4.24 14.79
N MET A 135 4.48 -3.76 14.73
CA MET A 135 3.88 -3.12 13.55
C MET A 135 4.77 -2.03 12.94
N ALA A 136 5.42 -1.22 13.78
CA ALA A 136 6.38 -0.22 13.32
C ALA A 136 7.51 -0.85 12.48
N GLY A 137 8.12 -1.92 13.01
CA GLY A 137 9.18 -2.67 12.34
C GLY A 137 8.71 -3.40 11.08
N ILE A 138 7.50 -3.99 11.12
CA ILE A 138 6.90 -4.71 9.99
C ILE A 138 6.71 -3.78 8.78
N TYR A 139 6.11 -2.62 8.99
CA TYR A 139 5.88 -1.70 7.88
C TYR A 139 7.17 -0.97 7.46
N SER A 140 8.02 -0.54 8.41
CA SER A 140 9.25 0.19 8.10
C SER A 140 10.29 -0.63 7.34
N ASN A 141 10.29 -1.96 7.50
CA ASN A 141 11.22 -2.86 6.81
C ASN A 141 10.61 -3.56 5.58
N SER A 142 9.34 -3.29 5.25
CA SER A 142 8.73 -3.81 4.03
C SER A 142 9.35 -3.20 2.77
N TYR A 143 9.47 -4.00 1.71
CA TYR A 143 9.94 -3.53 0.41
C TYR A 143 8.94 -2.58 -0.25
N VAL A 144 7.66 -2.90 -0.11
CA VAL A 144 6.53 -2.09 -0.56
C VAL A 144 5.28 -2.45 0.26
N ASN A 145 4.53 -1.43 0.67
CA ASN A 145 3.17 -1.61 1.16
C ASN A 145 2.17 -1.48 0.00
N LEU A 146 1.28 -2.46 -0.15
CA LEU A 146 0.16 -2.39 -1.08
C LEU A 146 -1.06 -1.88 -0.30
N ALA A 147 -1.64 -0.77 -0.72
CA ALA A 147 -2.81 -0.20 -0.08
C ALA A 147 -4.04 -0.38 -0.97
N ALA A 148 -4.98 -1.24 -0.54
CA ALA A 148 -6.28 -1.45 -1.20
C ALA A 148 -7.22 -0.26 -0.98
N THR A 149 -6.81 0.92 -1.46
CA THR A 149 -7.32 2.22 -1.03
C THR A 149 -8.81 2.41 -1.36
N GLY A 150 -9.22 2.00 -2.56
CA GLY A 150 -10.61 2.05 -3.01
C GLY A 150 -11.48 0.86 -2.57
N ALA A 151 -10.93 -0.09 -1.80
CA ALA A 151 -11.64 -1.30 -1.41
C ALA A 151 -12.30 -1.12 -0.02
N PRO A 152 -13.64 -1.11 0.07
CA PRO A 152 -14.33 -1.02 1.37
C PRO A 152 -14.23 -2.30 2.21
N ASP A 153 -13.91 -3.44 1.57
CA ASP A 153 -13.70 -4.73 2.24
C ASP A 153 -12.75 -5.66 1.45
N SER A 154 -12.41 -6.82 2.04
CA SER A 154 -11.52 -7.80 1.41
C SER A 154 -12.10 -8.50 0.16
N ARG A 155 -13.39 -8.32 -0.16
CA ARG A 155 -14.04 -8.94 -1.34
C ARG A 155 -13.95 -8.07 -2.59
N SER A 156 -13.63 -6.79 -2.42
CA SER A 156 -13.69 -5.80 -3.50
C SER A 156 -12.52 -5.96 -4.49
N GLY A 157 -11.30 -6.23 -4.01
CA GLY A 157 -10.11 -6.34 -4.85
C GLY A 157 -9.26 -5.06 -4.88
N CYS A 158 -7.99 -5.21 -5.25
CA CYS A 158 -7.10 -4.08 -5.53
C CYS A 158 -7.19 -3.66 -7.00
N LEU A 159 -7.55 -4.57 -7.90
CA LEU A 159 -7.58 -4.35 -9.34
C LEU A 159 -9.01 -4.15 -9.85
N ILE A 160 -9.78 -3.33 -9.13
CA ILE A 160 -11.16 -3.00 -9.51
C ILE A 160 -11.21 -2.18 -10.82
N PRO A 161 -12.27 -2.33 -11.64
CA PRO A 161 -12.50 -1.44 -12.77
C PRO A 161 -12.49 0.02 -12.30
N ARG A 162 -11.65 0.84 -12.93
CA ARG A 162 -11.48 2.23 -12.54
C ARG A 162 -12.53 3.09 -13.22
N THR A 163 -13.46 3.60 -12.44
CA THR A 163 -14.53 4.48 -12.91
C THR A 163 -14.65 5.64 -11.94
N VAL A 164 -14.82 6.85 -12.47
CA VAL A 164 -15.07 8.05 -11.66
C VAL A 164 -16.46 8.59 -11.96
N ASN A 165 -17.13 9.11 -10.93
CA ASN A 165 -18.35 9.89 -11.11
C ASN A 165 -17.95 11.34 -11.44
N VAL A 166 -18.15 11.76 -12.69
CA VAL A 166 -17.86 13.12 -13.13
C VAL A 166 -19.18 13.88 -13.17
N SER A 167 -19.43 14.73 -12.16
CA SER A 167 -20.40 15.86 -12.06
C SER A 167 -21.85 15.69 -12.60
N VAL A 168 -22.17 14.55 -13.21
CA VAL A 168 -23.33 14.30 -14.07
C VAL A 168 -23.73 12.83 -14.00
N ASP A 169 -23.63 12.19 -12.83
CA ASP A 169 -24.01 10.79 -12.54
C ASP A 169 -23.64 9.76 -13.62
N LYS A 170 -22.57 10.03 -14.35
CA LYS A 170 -22.09 9.20 -15.43
C LYS A 170 -20.73 8.69 -15.04
N LEU A 171 -20.64 7.39 -14.89
CA LEU A 171 -19.37 6.70 -14.70
C LEU A 171 -18.58 6.80 -16.01
N VAL A 172 -17.36 7.34 -15.91
CA VAL A 172 -16.42 7.44 -17.04
C VAL A 172 -15.23 6.51 -16.78
N ASP A 173 -14.83 5.75 -17.79
CA ASP A 173 -13.60 4.94 -17.75
C ASP A 173 -12.38 5.87 -17.65
N THR A 174 -11.44 5.57 -16.75
CA THR A 174 -10.26 6.40 -16.52
C THR A 174 -9.10 6.09 -17.48
N LYS A 175 -9.25 5.09 -18.36
CA LYS A 175 -8.23 4.73 -19.34
C LYS A 175 -7.92 5.90 -20.29
N SER A 176 -6.64 6.04 -20.62
CA SER A 176 -6.21 6.91 -21.69
C SER A 176 -6.78 6.44 -23.02
N PHE A 177 -7.28 7.37 -23.83
CA PHE A 177 -7.80 7.11 -25.17
C PHE A 177 -7.01 7.89 -26.22
N LEU A 178 -6.83 7.27 -27.39
CA LEU A 178 -6.10 7.87 -28.51
C LEU A 178 -6.95 8.99 -29.12
N VAL A 179 -6.37 10.18 -29.24
CA VAL A 179 -6.97 11.26 -30.04
C VAL A 179 -6.46 11.14 -31.46
N HIS A 180 -7.39 10.88 -32.38
CA HIS A 180 -7.10 10.86 -33.80
C HIS A 180 -7.06 12.31 -34.29
N GLY A 181 -5.85 12.84 -34.52
CA GLY A 181 -5.68 14.12 -35.21
C GLY A 181 -6.08 13.98 -36.69
N SER A 182 -6.80 14.94 -37.25
CA SER A 182 -7.25 14.89 -38.65
C SER A 182 -6.15 15.08 -39.70
N ILE A 183 -4.88 15.29 -39.34
CA ILE A 183 -3.86 15.69 -40.32
C ILE A 183 -2.53 14.98 -39.99
N HIS A 184 -2.10 14.12 -40.92
CA HIS A 184 -0.86 13.31 -40.97
C HIS A 184 -0.81 11.99 -40.18
N SER A 185 -0.76 10.90 -40.94
CA SER A 185 -0.53 9.51 -40.52
C SER A 185 0.88 9.21 -39.98
N SER A 186 1.74 10.23 -39.83
CA SER A 186 3.13 10.12 -39.37
C SER A 186 3.45 10.95 -38.11
N GLY A 187 2.45 11.56 -37.46
CA GLY A 187 2.62 12.34 -36.23
C GLY A 187 2.68 11.50 -34.95
N PRO A 188 3.13 12.08 -33.82
CA PRO A 188 3.12 11.41 -32.52
C PRO A 188 1.70 11.06 -32.10
N GLN A 189 1.50 9.84 -31.58
CA GLN A 189 0.23 9.42 -31.00
C GLN A 189 -0.02 10.16 -29.69
N THR A 190 -1.11 10.94 -29.63
CA THR A 190 -1.50 11.66 -28.42
C THR A 190 -2.61 10.90 -27.71
N PHE A 191 -2.38 10.57 -26.44
CA PHE A 191 -3.37 9.95 -25.58
C PHE A 191 -3.87 10.98 -24.56
N ILE A 192 -5.19 11.08 -24.40
CA ILE A 192 -5.82 11.93 -23.37
C ILE A 192 -6.46 11.03 -22.32
N ARG A 193 -6.42 11.48 -21.07
CA ARG A 193 -7.16 10.89 -19.94
C ARG A 193 -7.83 12.01 -19.13
N PRO A 194 -8.94 11.74 -18.44
CA PRO A 194 -9.49 12.69 -17.48
C PRO A 194 -8.47 13.04 -16.37
N SER A 195 -8.44 14.31 -15.96
CA SER A 195 -7.67 14.75 -14.79
C SER A 195 -8.43 14.42 -13.51
N PHE A 196 -7.73 13.93 -12.48
CA PHE A 196 -8.31 13.56 -11.19
C PHE A 196 -7.79 14.49 -10.09
N GLU A 197 -8.03 15.79 -10.27
CA GLU A 197 -7.60 16.83 -9.32
C GLU A 197 -8.11 16.58 -7.88
N SER A 198 -9.35 16.11 -7.74
CA SER A 198 -9.99 15.89 -6.44
C SER A 198 -9.32 14.84 -5.56
N ILE A 199 -8.75 13.79 -6.15
CA ILE A 199 -8.00 12.77 -5.39
C ILE A 199 -6.63 13.30 -4.98
N HIS A 200 -5.99 14.14 -5.80
CA HIS A 200 -4.68 14.69 -5.48
C HIS A 200 -4.71 15.48 -4.18
N HIS A 201 -5.76 16.26 -3.94
CA HIS A 201 -5.94 17.01 -2.69
C HIS A 201 -5.81 16.15 -1.42
N ARG A 202 -6.15 14.86 -1.47
CA ARG A 202 -6.02 13.92 -0.32
C ARG A 202 -4.59 13.61 0.06
N TYR A 203 -3.69 13.68 -0.92
CA TYR A 203 -2.26 13.48 -0.73
C TYR A 203 -1.51 14.82 -0.71
N SER A 204 -2.16 15.92 -1.11
CA SER A 204 -1.50 17.16 -1.52
C SER A 204 -1.83 18.41 -0.73
N THR A 205 -2.43 18.37 0.48
CA THR A 205 -2.64 19.62 1.24
C THR A 205 -2.47 19.48 2.75
N ARG A 206 -1.79 20.48 3.31
CA ARG A 206 -1.52 20.70 4.74
C ARG A 206 -2.72 21.32 5.48
N ASN A 207 -3.94 21.19 4.96
CA ASN A 207 -5.14 21.74 5.60
C ASN A 207 -6.41 21.04 5.12
N SER A 208 -7.02 20.33 6.07
CA SER A 208 -8.22 19.49 5.98
C SER A 208 -9.52 20.29 5.74
N LEU A 209 -9.56 21.19 4.75
CA LEU A 209 -10.73 22.04 4.50
C LEU A 209 -11.74 21.47 3.48
N ILE A 210 -11.44 20.32 2.85
CA ILE A 210 -12.42 19.58 2.02
C ILE A 210 -12.75 18.25 2.69
N ARG A 211 -13.09 18.27 3.99
CA ARG A 211 -13.79 17.16 4.63
C ARG A 211 -15.26 17.22 4.23
N GLY A 212 -15.64 16.48 3.20
CA GLY A 212 -17.00 16.48 2.70
C GLY A 212 -17.40 15.16 2.06
N LEU A 213 -18.10 14.31 2.83
CA LEU A 213 -19.09 13.24 2.49
C LEU A 213 -18.80 12.23 1.36
N THR A 214 -17.71 12.40 0.61
CA THR A 214 -17.30 11.55 -0.52
C THR A 214 -16.10 10.67 -0.15
N ASP A 215 -15.50 10.90 1.02
CA ASP A 215 -14.24 10.26 1.42
C ASP A 215 -14.36 8.77 1.73
N ASP A 216 -15.37 8.41 2.52
CA ASP A 216 -15.64 7.02 2.88
C ASP A 216 -15.97 6.14 1.67
N LYS A 217 -16.56 6.74 0.62
CA LYS A 217 -16.99 6.00 -0.56
C LYS A 217 -15.86 5.75 -1.55
N ILE A 218 -14.91 6.67 -1.65
CA ILE A 218 -13.89 6.65 -2.71
C ILE A 218 -12.56 6.08 -2.19
N ALA A 219 -12.17 6.39 -0.94
CA ALA A 219 -10.94 5.91 -0.32
C ALA A 219 -11.18 5.38 1.12
N PRO A 220 -12.07 4.38 1.30
CA PRO A 220 -12.45 3.85 2.62
C PRO A 220 -11.26 3.39 3.48
N LEU A 221 -10.16 2.96 2.85
CA LEU A 221 -8.98 2.55 3.61
C LEU A 221 -8.34 3.72 4.37
N LEU A 222 -8.34 4.91 3.78
CA LEU A 222 -7.71 6.09 4.38
C LEU A 222 -8.54 6.68 5.52
N THR A 223 -9.76 6.22 5.77
CA THR A 223 -10.55 6.66 6.93
C THR A 223 -10.19 5.87 8.19
N ARG A 224 -9.24 4.94 8.14
CA ARG A 224 -8.87 4.09 9.29
C ARG A 224 -7.62 4.65 9.96
N ALA A 225 -7.67 4.86 11.28
CA ALA A 225 -6.56 5.42 12.05
C ALA A 225 -5.30 4.56 11.96
N TRP A 226 -5.40 3.22 12.04
CA TRP A 226 -4.23 2.34 11.93
C TRP A 226 -3.55 2.41 10.55
N VAL A 227 -4.31 2.59 9.48
CA VAL A 227 -3.75 2.76 8.13
C VAL A 227 -2.87 3.99 8.03
N PHE A 228 -3.15 5.04 8.82
CA PHE A 228 -2.25 6.19 8.89
C PHE A 228 -0.85 5.76 9.32
N GLN A 229 -0.72 4.96 10.39
CA GLN A 229 0.58 4.46 10.85
C GLN A 229 1.26 3.61 9.77
N GLU A 230 0.54 2.65 9.19
CA GLU A 230 1.04 1.77 8.12
C GLU A 230 1.62 2.57 6.94
N ARG A 231 0.87 3.59 6.49
CA ARG A 231 1.25 4.50 5.42
C ARG A 231 2.46 5.34 5.82
N GLN A 232 2.50 5.88 7.03
CA GLN A 232 3.59 6.72 7.50
C GLN A 232 4.88 5.95 7.71
N LEU A 233 4.82 4.69 8.14
CA LEU A 233 5.99 3.87 8.47
C LEU A 233 6.63 3.22 7.24
N ALA A 234 5.82 2.76 6.29
CA ALA A 234 6.32 2.10 5.09
C ALA A 234 7.27 3.02 4.29
N PRO A 235 8.42 2.51 3.79
CA PRO A 235 9.32 3.29 2.94
C PRO A 235 8.62 3.79 1.68
N ARG A 236 7.69 2.98 1.17
CA ARG A 236 6.84 3.27 0.04
C ARG A 236 5.53 2.50 0.11
N THR A 237 4.45 3.15 -0.31
CA THR A 237 3.10 2.60 -0.40
C THR A 237 2.58 2.81 -1.83
N VAL A 238 2.01 1.76 -2.43
CA VAL A 238 1.28 1.85 -3.69
C VAL A 238 -0.21 1.76 -3.40
N HIS A 239 -0.90 2.87 -3.62
CA HIS A 239 -2.34 3.02 -3.47
C HIS A 239 -3.07 2.54 -4.72
N PHE A 240 -3.90 1.52 -4.55
CA PHE A 240 -4.88 1.07 -5.53
C PHE A 240 -6.20 1.80 -5.28
N HIS A 241 -6.33 2.97 -5.90
CA HIS A 241 -7.54 3.79 -5.84
C HIS A 241 -8.47 3.47 -7.01
N SER A 242 -9.77 3.79 -6.86
CA SER A 242 -10.81 3.58 -7.88
C SER A 242 -10.64 4.44 -9.14
N SER A 243 -9.73 5.41 -9.16
CA SER A 243 -9.47 6.30 -10.29
C SER A 243 -8.14 6.02 -10.98
N GLU A 244 -7.05 5.97 -10.21
CA GLU A 244 -5.67 5.76 -10.68
C GLU A 244 -4.79 5.11 -9.61
N MET A 245 -3.62 4.60 -9.99
CA MET A 245 -2.60 4.25 -9.00
C MET A 245 -1.82 5.48 -8.56
N ILE A 246 -1.53 5.52 -7.26
CA ILE A 246 -0.67 6.54 -6.65
C ILE A 246 0.42 5.82 -5.88
N MET A 247 1.68 6.19 -6.08
CA MET A 247 2.76 5.80 -5.19
C MET A 247 3.06 6.93 -4.23
N GLU A 248 3.27 6.60 -2.97
CA GLU A 248 3.75 7.52 -1.96
C GLU A 248 5.00 6.94 -1.30
N CYS A 249 6.05 7.72 -1.17
CA CYS A 249 7.28 7.35 -0.49
C CYS A 249 7.79 8.52 0.36
N LYS A 250 8.92 8.33 1.03
CA LYS A 250 9.51 9.36 1.90
C LYS A 250 9.98 10.61 1.14
N SER A 251 10.28 10.48 -0.15
CA SER A 251 10.73 11.59 -1.00
C SER A 251 9.62 12.25 -1.81
N GLY A 252 8.42 11.65 -1.89
CA GLY A 252 7.47 12.08 -2.90
C GLY A 252 6.23 11.20 -3.08
N LEU A 253 5.26 11.77 -3.77
CA LEU A 253 4.13 11.12 -4.42
C LEU A 253 4.41 10.85 -5.92
N ARG A 254 3.69 9.93 -6.54
CA ARG A 254 3.66 9.78 -8.01
C ARG A 254 2.28 9.29 -8.35
N CYS A 255 1.77 9.65 -9.52
CA CYS A 255 0.48 9.16 -9.98
C CYS A 255 0.52 8.91 -11.48
N GLU A 256 -0.43 8.12 -11.98
CA GLU A 256 -0.47 7.75 -13.39
C GLU A 256 -0.75 8.94 -14.32
N CYS A 257 -1.39 10.03 -13.86
CA CYS A 257 -1.51 11.29 -14.64
C CYS A 257 -0.34 12.25 -14.49
N THR A 258 0.70 11.92 -13.73
CA THR A 258 1.83 12.81 -13.39
C THR A 258 1.48 14.11 -12.66
N GLY A 259 0.20 14.41 -12.42
CA GLY A 259 -0.25 15.67 -11.78
C GLY A 259 0.18 15.85 -10.32
N LEU A 260 0.55 14.77 -9.63
CA LEU A 260 1.15 14.86 -8.30
C LEU A 260 2.63 15.19 -8.32
N GLU A 261 3.39 14.80 -9.34
CA GLU A 261 4.87 14.92 -9.35
C GLU A 261 5.32 16.39 -9.30
N GLU A 262 4.58 17.31 -9.93
CA GLU A 262 4.90 18.74 -9.95
C GLU A 262 4.51 19.48 -8.66
N ARG A 263 3.64 18.90 -7.81
CA ARG A 263 3.13 19.53 -6.57
C ARG A 263 4.05 19.29 -5.36
N HIS A 264 5.16 18.58 -5.57
CA HIS A 264 5.95 17.87 -4.57
C HIS A 264 6.67 18.66 -3.50
N LYS A 265 6.93 19.95 -3.69
CA LYS A 265 7.87 20.64 -2.81
C LYS A 265 7.32 20.89 -1.39
N ILE A 266 6.03 20.64 -1.15
CA ILE A 266 5.33 21.06 0.08
C ILE A 266 4.82 19.87 0.94
N LEU A 267 4.79 18.64 0.42
CA LEU A 267 3.80 17.63 0.86
C LEU A 267 4.36 16.40 1.58
N THR A 268 5.68 16.24 1.63
CA THR A 268 6.32 15.03 2.13
C THR A 268 6.89 15.21 3.53
N ARG A 269 6.02 15.41 4.52
CA ARG A 269 6.42 15.31 5.95
C ARG A 269 6.46 13.86 6.46
N LYS A 270 6.75 12.88 5.59
CA LYS A 270 7.10 11.50 6.04
C LYS A 270 8.53 11.38 6.55
N SER A 271 9.28 12.49 6.52
CA SER A 271 10.63 12.57 7.08
C SER A 271 10.57 12.59 8.60
N PHE A 272 10.42 11.41 9.21
CA PHE A 272 10.79 11.18 10.60
C PHE A 272 12.33 11.15 10.70
N THR A 273 13.00 12.18 10.18
CA THR A 273 14.43 12.35 10.40
C THR A 273 14.62 12.62 11.88
N PRO A 274 15.30 11.75 12.63
CA PRO A 274 15.68 12.06 14.00
C PRO A 274 16.83 13.05 13.90
N SER A 275 16.53 14.29 13.52
CA SER A 275 17.55 15.32 13.52
C SER A 275 17.68 15.85 14.93
N LYS A 276 18.89 15.75 15.49
CA LYS A 276 19.29 16.46 16.71
C LYS A 276 19.26 17.99 16.53
N THR A 277 18.84 18.48 15.36
CA THR A 277 18.81 19.88 14.95
C THR A 277 17.42 20.42 14.64
N VAL A 278 16.34 19.64 14.82
CA VAL A 278 14.99 20.20 14.65
C VAL A 278 14.66 21.03 15.90
N ASP A 279 14.15 22.23 15.68
CA ASP A 279 13.68 23.08 16.76
C ASP A 279 12.54 22.40 17.54
N HIS A 280 12.47 22.64 18.86
CA HIS A 280 11.48 21.98 19.72
C HIS A 280 10.05 22.41 19.36
N GLU A 281 9.85 23.65 18.93
CA GLU A 281 8.54 24.15 18.50
C GLU A 281 8.11 23.46 17.20
N GLU A 282 9.02 23.31 16.23
CA GLU A 282 8.74 22.57 14.99
C GLU A 282 8.39 21.10 15.23
N LEU A 283 9.09 20.42 16.15
CA LEU A 283 8.78 19.05 16.55
C LEU A 283 7.41 18.95 17.22
N LEU A 284 7.08 19.90 18.10
CA LEU A 284 5.80 19.93 18.79
C LEU A 284 4.64 20.18 17.82
N LEU A 285 4.81 21.11 16.87
CA LEU A 285 3.83 21.35 15.81
C LEU A 285 3.64 20.12 14.92
N LEU A 286 4.73 19.45 14.53
CA LEU A 286 4.66 18.22 13.76
C LEU A 286 3.93 17.11 14.53
N TRP A 287 4.20 16.99 15.83
CA TRP A 287 3.49 16.04 16.69
C TRP A 287 2.00 16.35 16.77
N TYR A 288 1.60 17.62 16.96
CA TYR A 288 0.20 18.01 16.96
C TYR A 288 -0.49 17.71 15.62
N GLU A 289 0.17 18.00 14.48
CA GLU A 289 -0.35 17.65 13.15
C GLU A 289 -0.58 16.13 13.02
N ILE A 290 0.37 15.31 13.48
CA ILE A 290 0.27 13.85 13.45
C ILE A 290 -0.90 13.36 14.33
N VAL A 291 -1.02 13.90 15.55
CA VAL A 291 -2.08 13.51 16.48
C VAL A 291 -3.45 13.94 15.98
N ASP A 292 -3.58 15.15 15.45
CA ASP A 292 -4.83 15.65 14.84
C ASP A 292 -5.23 14.78 13.65
N GLU A 293 -4.32 14.50 12.72
CA GLU A 293 -4.61 13.67 11.56
C GLU A 293 -4.95 12.22 11.95
N TYR A 294 -4.31 11.66 12.97
CA TYR A 294 -4.60 10.31 13.46
C TYR A 294 -5.95 10.22 14.18
N SER A 295 -6.24 11.17 15.08
CA SER A 295 -7.42 11.15 15.95
C SER A 295 -8.73 11.48 15.23
N THR A 296 -8.63 12.11 14.07
CA THR A 296 -9.78 12.54 13.26
C THR A 296 -10.15 11.55 12.15
N ARG A 297 -9.56 10.36 12.15
CA ARG A 297 -9.84 9.24 11.23
C ARG A 297 -10.81 8.25 11.87
#